data_AF-A0A067PLK9-F1
#
_entry.id   AF-A0A067PLK9-F1
#
_cell.length_a   1.000
_cell.length_b   1.000
_cell.length_c   1.000
_cell.angle_alpha   90.00
_cell.angle_beta   90.00
_cell.angle_gamma   90.00
#
_symmetry.space_group_name_H-M   'P 1'
#
loop_
_entity.id
_entity.type
_entity.pdbx_description
1 polymer ?
#
loop_
_entity_poly.entity_id
_entity_poly.type
_entity_poly.pdbx_seq_one_letter_code
_entity_poly.pdbx_strand_id
1 'polypeptide(L)'
;MAPRVGWSSQRIAAHLSWDMPELFANLTRAHIWKWISKSGKKWSKKTKANVARQCSLAGSRRTGILAPYPEIIDKIKDVLTSTRKPGIAINAMIACSIMILIIRKQKPELLDDPKYQFVCAETYIQQFLSSVLNWSIRKGT
;
A
#
# COMPACT_ATOMS: atom_id res chain seq x y z
N MET A 1 -14.22 4.49 -15.11
CA MET A 1 -15.11 5.25 -14.20
C MET A 1 -15.19 6.74 -14.53
N ALA A 2 -14.11 7.54 -14.39
CA ALA A 2 -14.17 9.01 -14.57
C ALA A 2 -14.79 9.51 -15.90
N PRO A 3 -14.55 8.88 -17.07
CA PRO A 3 -15.23 9.26 -18.32
C PRO A 3 -16.76 9.05 -18.28
N ARG A 4 -17.24 7.99 -17.61
CA ARG A 4 -18.67 7.63 -17.54
C ARG A 4 -19.50 8.68 -16.76
N VAL A 5 -18.87 9.33 -15.79
CA VAL A 5 -19.50 10.39 -14.97
C VAL A 5 -19.07 11.80 -15.41
N GLY A 6 -18.54 11.93 -16.63
CA GLY A 6 -18.22 13.22 -17.25
C GLY A 6 -17.09 14.00 -16.55
N TRP A 7 -16.21 13.32 -15.81
CA TRP A 7 -15.14 13.95 -15.02
C TRP A 7 -15.62 14.88 -13.89
N SER A 8 -16.88 14.75 -13.45
CA SER A 8 -17.38 15.47 -12.28
C SER A 8 -16.79 14.89 -10.99
N SER A 9 -15.99 15.69 -10.27
CA SER A 9 -15.34 15.24 -9.02
C SER A 9 -16.34 14.80 -7.96
N GLN A 10 -17.53 15.43 -7.92
CA GLN A 10 -18.60 15.06 -7.00
C GLN A 10 -19.21 13.71 -7.35
N ARG A 11 -19.50 13.46 -8.63
CA ARG A 11 -20.06 12.18 -9.07
C ARG A 11 -19.06 11.04 -8.93
N ILE A 12 -17.77 11.31 -9.19
CA ILE A 12 -16.70 10.33 -8.96
C ILE A 12 -16.64 9.94 -7.48
N ALA A 13 -16.70 10.91 -6.56
CA ALA A 13 -16.65 10.64 -5.12
C ALA A 13 -17.86 9.84 -4.64
N ALA A 14 -19.07 10.24 -5.06
CA ALA A 14 -20.30 9.55 -4.72
C ALA A 14 -20.29 8.10 -5.23
N HIS A 15 -19.88 7.89 -6.48
CA HIS A 15 -19.85 6.55 -7.07
C HIS A 15 -18.83 5.64 -6.37
N LEU A 16 -17.64 6.14 -6.05
CA LEU A 16 -16.64 5.36 -5.30
C LEU A 16 -17.10 5.03 -3.88
N SER A 17 -17.74 5.98 -3.20
CA SER A 17 -18.30 5.77 -1.86
C SER A 17 -19.45 4.76 -1.87
N TRP A 18 -20.26 4.71 -2.94
CA TRP A 18 -21.32 3.72 -3.08
C TRP A 18 -20.77 2.31 -3.39
N ASP A 19 -19.81 2.20 -4.30
CA ASP A 19 -19.22 0.90 -4.67
C ASP A 19 -18.47 0.24 -3.51
N MET A 20 -17.68 1.03 -2.77
CA MET A 20 -16.82 0.54 -1.68
C MET A 20 -16.79 1.54 -0.53
N PRO A 21 -17.85 1.59 0.30
CA PRO A 21 -17.99 2.59 1.36
C PRO A 21 -16.86 2.50 2.39
N GLU A 22 -16.41 1.30 2.73
CA GLU A 22 -15.35 1.12 3.73
C GLU A 22 -14.01 1.72 3.30
N LEU A 23 -13.71 1.73 1.99
CA LEU A 23 -12.46 2.27 1.46
C LEU A 23 -12.53 3.78 1.18
N PHE A 24 -13.71 4.29 0.86
CA PHE A 24 -13.89 5.66 0.38
C PHE A 24 -14.80 6.53 1.27
N ALA A 25 -15.08 6.10 2.50
CA ALA A 25 -15.89 6.86 3.46
C ALA A 25 -15.42 8.32 3.63
N ASN A 26 -14.10 8.54 3.63
CA ASN A 26 -13.48 9.87 3.80
C ASN A 26 -13.16 10.58 2.47
N LEU A 27 -13.57 10.00 1.34
CA LEU A 27 -13.25 10.55 0.02
C LEU A 27 -14.18 11.71 -0.34
N THR A 28 -13.72 12.93 -0.12
CA THR A 28 -14.45 14.15 -0.48
C THR A 28 -14.25 14.56 -1.94
N ARG A 29 -15.18 15.39 -2.45
CA ARG A 29 -15.07 16.07 -3.76
C ARG A 29 -13.73 16.82 -3.92
N ALA A 30 -13.24 17.45 -2.85
CA ALA A 30 -12.02 18.23 -2.87
C ALA A 30 -10.77 17.37 -3.14
N HIS A 31 -10.73 16.13 -2.62
CA HIS A 31 -9.64 15.19 -2.91
C HIS A 31 -9.58 14.86 -4.41
N ILE A 32 -10.73 14.56 -5.01
CA ILE A 32 -10.81 14.18 -6.42
C ILE A 32 -10.51 15.37 -7.34
N TRP A 33 -10.96 16.57 -6.98
CA TRP A 33 -10.65 17.77 -7.74
C TRP A 33 -9.13 17.99 -7.86
N LYS A 34 -8.37 17.74 -6.80
CA LYS A 34 -6.89 17.80 -6.83
C LYS A 34 -6.27 16.74 -7.74
N TRP A 35 -6.97 15.64 -8.01
CA TRP A 35 -6.47 14.56 -8.86
C TRP A 35 -6.70 14.82 -10.35
N ILE A 36 -7.70 15.61 -10.70
CA ILE A 36 -8.05 15.92 -12.08
C ILE A 36 -7.13 17.05 -12.60
N SER A 37 -6.76 16.97 -13.88
CA SER A 37 -5.99 18.02 -14.52
C SER A 37 -6.84 19.29 -14.72
N LYS A 38 -6.27 20.46 -14.43
CA LYS A 38 -6.92 21.74 -14.72
C LYS A 38 -7.18 21.96 -16.22
N SER A 39 -6.40 21.31 -17.09
CA SER A 39 -6.48 21.48 -18.55
C SER A 39 -7.31 20.43 -19.28
N GLY A 40 -8.12 19.64 -18.57
CA GLY A 40 -9.16 18.84 -19.21
C GLY A 40 -9.54 17.53 -18.53
N LYS A 41 -10.26 16.70 -19.30
CA LYS A 41 -10.81 15.39 -18.94
C LYS A 41 -9.73 14.30 -18.82
N LYS A 42 -8.73 14.52 -17.96
CA LYS A 42 -7.62 13.59 -17.70
C LYS A 42 -7.12 13.71 -16.26
N TRP A 43 -6.55 12.63 -15.73
CA TRP A 43 -5.85 12.66 -14.45
C TRP A 43 -4.61 13.56 -14.53
N SER A 44 -4.34 14.29 -13.45
CA SER A 44 -3.17 15.16 -13.36
C SER A 44 -1.87 14.34 -13.49
N LYS A 45 -0.81 14.98 -14.00
CA LYS A 45 0.53 14.35 -14.07
C LYS A 45 0.98 13.84 -12.70
N LYS A 46 0.70 14.63 -11.64
CA LYS A 46 0.99 14.27 -10.25
C LYS A 46 0.23 13.01 -9.81
N THR A 47 -1.05 12.91 -10.13
CA THR A 47 -1.84 11.71 -9.83
C THR A 47 -1.31 10.49 -10.55
N LYS A 48 -1.00 10.60 -11.85
CA LYS A 48 -0.40 9.49 -12.61
C LYS A 48 0.94 9.06 -12.01
N ALA A 49 1.80 10.02 -11.65
CA ALA A 49 3.07 9.73 -11.01
C ALA A 49 2.89 9.07 -9.62
N ASN A 50 1.93 9.52 -8.82
CA ASN A 50 1.64 8.92 -7.52
C ASN A 50 1.10 7.49 -7.63
N VAL A 51 0.26 7.23 -8.63
CA VAL A 51 -0.23 5.88 -8.95
C VAL A 51 0.92 4.98 -9.42
N ALA A 52 1.77 5.48 -10.34
CA ALA A 52 2.93 4.74 -10.83
C ALA A 52 3.95 4.43 -9.72
N ARG A 53 4.14 5.36 -8.78
CA ARG A 53 4.98 5.16 -7.59
C ARG A 53 4.32 4.30 -6.51
N GLN A 54 3.05 3.92 -6.67
CA GLN A 54 2.24 3.24 -5.65
C GLN A 54 2.20 3.96 -4.28
N CYS A 55 2.63 5.23 -4.23
CA CYS A 55 2.70 6.01 -2.99
C CYS A 55 1.33 6.34 -2.39
N SER A 56 0.23 6.19 -3.14
CA SER A 56 -1.12 6.48 -2.62
C SER A 56 -1.58 5.54 -1.50
N LEU A 57 -0.96 4.36 -1.36
CA LEU A 57 -1.14 3.47 -0.20
C LEU A 57 -0.06 3.64 0.87
N ALA A 58 1.00 4.40 0.57
CA ALA A 58 2.12 4.71 1.47
C ALA A 58 1.86 5.96 2.34
N GLY A 59 0.59 6.37 2.50
CA GLY A 59 0.17 7.46 3.38
C GLY A 59 0.13 7.11 4.87
N SER A 60 0.39 5.84 5.22
CA SER A 60 0.64 5.44 6.59
C SER A 60 2.14 5.63 6.86
N ARG A 61 2.47 6.55 7.77
CA ARG A 61 3.83 6.74 8.33
C ARG A 61 4.52 5.43 8.76
N ARG A 62 3.78 4.31 8.86
CA ARG A 62 4.28 3.01 9.31
C ARG A 62 5.04 2.26 8.21
N THR A 63 4.57 2.16 6.96
CA THR A 63 5.31 1.49 5.85
C THR A 63 6.61 2.21 5.47
N GLY A 64 6.78 3.46 5.91
CA GLY A 64 7.97 4.28 5.67
C GLY A 64 9.24 3.82 6.40
N ILE A 65 9.16 2.95 7.41
CA ILE A 65 10.35 2.57 8.18
C ILE A 65 11.38 1.80 7.36
N LEU A 66 10.94 1.02 6.38
CA LEU A 66 11.82 0.33 5.44
C LEU A 66 12.11 1.15 4.17
N ALA A 67 11.45 2.30 3.98
CA ALA A 67 11.63 3.11 2.77
C ALA A 67 13.08 3.59 2.55
N PRO A 68 13.88 3.90 3.60
CA PRO A 68 15.31 4.18 3.45
C PRO A 68 16.17 2.98 3.06
N TYR A 69 15.61 1.76 3.10
CA TYR A 69 16.33 0.48 2.93
C TYR A 69 15.71 -0.34 1.77
N PRO A 70 15.80 0.14 0.52
CA PRO A 70 15.22 -0.55 -0.63
C PRO A 70 15.75 -1.97 -0.82
N GLU A 71 17.01 -2.23 -0.46
CA GLU A 71 17.64 -3.55 -0.51
C GLU A 71 16.95 -4.57 0.41
N ILE A 72 16.46 -4.12 1.57
CA ILE A 72 15.71 -4.96 2.49
C ILE A 72 14.33 -5.26 1.90
N ILE A 73 13.69 -4.24 1.32
CA ILE A 73 12.39 -4.39 0.66
C ILE A 73 12.48 -5.41 -0.48
N ASP A 74 13.48 -5.30 -1.35
CA ASP A 74 13.63 -6.19 -2.49
C ASP A 74 13.91 -7.64 -2.06
N LYS A 75 14.75 -7.85 -1.05
CA LYS A 75 14.97 -9.19 -0.51
C LYS A 75 13.70 -9.79 0.12
N ILE A 76 12.89 -8.98 0.81
CA ILE A 76 11.60 -9.41 1.34
C ILE A 76 10.67 -9.81 0.19
N LYS A 77 10.58 -9.00 -0.87
CA LYS A 77 9.77 -9.33 -2.06
C LYS A 77 10.20 -10.65 -2.69
N ASP A 78 11.50 -10.85 -2.87
CA ASP A 78 12.05 -12.04 -3.51
C ASP A 78 11.71 -13.30 -2.72
N VAL A 79 11.92 -13.27 -1.40
CA VAL A 79 11.61 -14.42 -0.53
C VAL A 79 10.11 -14.68 -0.55
N LEU A 80 9.26 -13.68 -0.33
CA LEU A 80 7.80 -13.87 -0.35
C LEU A 80 7.30 -14.39 -1.70
N THR A 81 7.83 -13.87 -2.81
CA THR A 81 7.43 -14.32 -4.15
C THR A 81 7.90 -15.74 -4.41
N SER A 82 9.13 -16.08 -4.01
CA SER A 82 9.67 -17.44 -4.11
C SER A 82 8.89 -18.46 -3.28
N THR A 83 8.46 -18.08 -2.07
CA THR A 83 7.62 -18.92 -1.22
C THR A 83 6.22 -19.12 -1.81
N ARG A 84 5.66 -18.11 -2.48
CA ARG A 84 4.33 -18.22 -3.11
C ARG A 84 4.33 -19.04 -4.40
N LYS A 85 5.41 -19.00 -5.18
CA LYS A 85 5.55 -19.73 -6.46
C LYS A 85 5.10 -21.20 -6.42
N PRO A 86 5.47 -22.02 -5.42
CA PRO A 86 5.00 -23.40 -5.30
C PRO A 86 3.53 -23.55 -4.87
N GLY A 87 2.74 -22.48 -4.83
CA GLY A 87 1.32 -22.52 -4.43
C GLY A 87 1.08 -22.40 -2.92
N ILE A 88 2.12 -22.11 -2.13
CA ILE A 88 1.99 -21.93 -0.68
C ILE A 88 1.24 -20.61 -0.41
N ALA A 89 0.15 -20.70 0.33
CA ALA A 89 -0.59 -19.52 0.79
C ALA A 89 0.24 -18.73 1.82
N ILE A 90 0.43 -17.45 1.56
CA ILE A 90 1.13 -16.55 2.48
C ILE A 90 0.09 -15.86 3.35
N ASN A 91 0.02 -16.29 4.62
CA ASN A 91 -0.74 -15.60 5.64
C ASN A 91 0.12 -14.51 6.32
N ALA A 92 -0.50 -13.71 7.18
CA ALA A 92 0.18 -12.62 7.87
C ALA A 92 1.35 -13.12 8.74
N MET A 93 1.21 -14.27 9.39
CA MET A 93 2.24 -14.85 10.25
C MET A 93 3.51 -15.23 9.46
N ILE A 94 3.36 -15.92 8.33
CA ILE A 94 4.49 -16.31 7.46
C ILE A 94 5.19 -15.05 6.94
N ALA A 95 4.42 -14.07 6.47
CA ALA A 95 4.99 -12.80 6.02
C ALA A 95 5.72 -12.07 7.16
N CYS A 96 5.16 -12.03 8.36
CA CYS A 96 5.78 -11.47 9.56
C CYS A 96 7.15 -12.12 9.84
N SER A 97 7.18 -13.44 9.91
CA SER A 97 8.40 -14.21 10.20
C SER A 97 9.49 -13.95 9.17
N ILE A 98 9.13 -13.90 7.88
CA ILE A 98 10.09 -13.59 6.80
C ILE A 98 10.63 -12.16 6.94
N MET A 99 9.75 -11.18 7.18
CA MET A 99 10.16 -9.77 7.35
C MET A 99 11.09 -9.61 8.56
N ILE A 100 10.71 -10.13 9.72
CA ILE A 100 11.53 -10.08 10.94
C ILE A 100 12.88 -10.76 10.71
N LEU A 101 12.90 -11.95 10.11
CA LEU A 101 14.15 -12.68 9.84
C LEU A 101 15.11 -11.87 8.96
N ILE A 102 14.59 -11.25 7.90
CA ILE A 102 15.41 -10.47 6.96
C ILE A 102 15.90 -9.18 7.62
N ILE A 103 15.04 -8.48 8.36
CA ILE A 103 15.39 -7.25 9.08
C ILE A 103 16.45 -7.56 10.15
N ARG A 104 16.26 -8.62 10.94
CA ARG A 104 17.21 -9.02 11.98
C ARG A 104 18.59 -9.37 11.42
N LYS A 105 18.66 -9.92 10.20
CA LYS A 105 19.93 -10.24 9.53
C LYS A 105 20.65 -9.03 8.94
N GLN A 106 19.92 -7.99 8.52
CA GLN A 106 20.53 -6.85 7.80
C GLN A 106 20.61 -5.57 8.62
N LYS A 107 19.57 -5.28 9.40
CA LYS A 107 19.40 -4.08 10.22
C LYS A 107 18.66 -4.44 11.53
N PRO A 108 19.31 -5.20 12.44
CA PRO A 108 18.70 -5.56 13.73
C PRO A 108 18.32 -4.34 14.57
N GLU A 109 19.05 -3.22 14.42
CA GLU A 109 18.74 -1.93 15.06
C GLU A 109 17.29 -1.49 14.88
N LEU A 110 16.66 -1.80 13.74
CA LEU A 110 15.26 -1.43 13.51
C LEU A 110 14.31 -2.14 14.47
N LEU A 111 14.65 -3.35 14.92
CA LEU A 111 13.84 -4.16 15.84
C LEU A 111 14.22 -3.91 17.30
N ASP A 112 15.52 -3.77 17.57
CA ASP A 112 16.06 -3.80 18.93
C ASP A 112 16.23 -2.40 19.55
N ASP A 113 16.40 -1.35 18.74
CA ASP A 113 16.57 0.00 19.26
C ASP A 113 15.21 0.61 19.65
N PRO A 114 15.03 1.01 20.93
CA PRO A 114 13.81 1.63 21.41
C PRO A 114 13.48 2.96 20.73
N LYS A 115 14.42 3.54 19.96
CA LYS A 115 14.19 4.69 19.08
C LYS A 115 13.23 4.39 17.92
N TYR A 116 13.29 3.20 17.35
CA TYR A 116 12.49 2.85 16.17
C TYR A 116 11.16 2.20 16.51
N GLN A 117 11.07 1.50 17.66
CA GLN A 117 9.86 0.81 18.16
C GLN A 117 9.14 0.01 17.06
N PHE A 118 9.89 -0.58 16.13
CA PHE A 118 9.29 -1.23 14.99
C PHE A 118 8.63 -2.53 15.43
N VAL A 119 7.31 -2.58 15.31
CA VAL A 119 6.54 -3.79 15.50
C VAL A 119 6.02 -4.25 14.15
N CYS A 120 6.35 -5.48 13.76
CA CYS A 120 5.80 -6.12 12.58
C CYS A 120 4.36 -6.59 12.85
N ALA A 121 3.47 -5.62 13.08
CA ALA A 121 2.05 -5.87 13.32
C ALA A 121 1.36 -6.35 12.04
N GLU A 122 0.27 -7.11 12.18
CA GLU A 122 -0.50 -7.60 11.03
C GLU A 122 -0.95 -6.46 10.11
N THR A 123 -1.38 -5.33 10.67
CA THR A 123 -1.78 -4.14 9.89
C THR A 123 -0.64 -3.59 9.05
N TYR A 124 0.59 -3.59 9.56
CA TYR A 124 1.77 -3.20 8.80
C TYR A 124 2.05 -4.18 7.66
N ILE A 125 1.94 -5.48 7.92
CA ILE A 125 2.17 -6.52 6.91
C ILE A 125 1.15 -6.42 5.78
N GLN A 126 -0.13 -6.26 6.10
CA GLN A 126 -1.18 -6.05 5.10
C GLN A 126 -0.90 -4.80 4.24
N GLN A 127 -0.47 -3.70 4.87
CA GLN A 127 -0.07 -2.49 4.15
C GLN A 127 1.17 -2.73 3.29
N PHE A 128 2.18 -3.46 3.77
CA PHE A 128 3.37 -3.79 3.02
C PHE A 128 3.04 -4.67 1.81
N LEU A 129 2.33 -5.79 2.00
CA LEU A 129 1.98 -6.71 0.92
C LEU A 129 1.10 -6.04 -0.14
N SER A 130 0.15 -5.19 0.27
CA SER A 130 -0.69 -4.45 -0.68
C SER A 130 0.09 -3.37 -1.43
N SER A 131 0.94 -2.60 -0.74
CA SER A 131 1.68 -1.50 -1.38
C SER A 131 2.85 -1.99 -2.24
N VAL A 132 3.55 -3.03 -1.81
CA VAL A 132 4.81 -3.48 -2.40
C VAL A 132 4.61 -4.62 -3.41
N LEU A 133 3.66 -5.52 -3.14
CA LEU A 133 3.40 -6.71 -3.97
C LEU A 133 2.02 -6.70 -4.63
N ASN A 134 1.16 -5.71 -4.33
CA ASN A 134 -0.25 -5.67 -4.75
C ASN A 134 -1.04 -6.92 -4.34
N TRP A 135 -0.71 -7.47 -3.17
CA TRP A 135 -1.37 -8.66 -2.62
C TRP A 135 -2.35 -8.26 -1.51
N SER A 136 -3.53 -8.87 -1.51
CA SER A 136 -4.44 -8.85 -0.36
C SER A 136 -4.34 -10.18 0.39
N ILE A 137 -4.19 -10.10 1.72
CA ILE A 137 -4.39 -11.26 2.59
C ILE A 137 -5.90 -11.45 2.72
N ARG A 138 -6.42 -12.61 2.31
CA ARG A 138 -7.80 -12.97 2.61
C ARG A 138 -7.88 -13.35 4.09
N LYS A 139 -8.77 -12.69 4.85
CA LYS A 139 -9.17 -13.21 6.17
C LYS A 139 -9.86 -14.55 5.93
N GLY A 140 -9.45 -15.58 6.66
CA GLY A 140 -10.24 -16.80 6.74
C GLY A 140 -11.59 -16.44 7.35
N THR A 141 -12.66 -16.72 6.61
CA THR A 141 -14.04 -16.71 7.12
C THR A 141 -14.25 -17.83 8.11
#